data_AF-A0A958JEW1-F1
#
_entry.id   AF-A0A958JEW1-F1
#
_cell.length_a   1.000
_cell.length_b   1.000
_cell.length_c   1.000
_cell.angle_alpha   90.00
_cell.angle_beta   90.00
_cell.angle_gamma   90.00
#
_symmetry.space_group_name_H-M   'P 1'
#
loop_
_entity.id
_entity.type
_entity.pdbx_description
1 polymer ?
#
loop_
_entity_poly.entity_id
_entity_poly.type
_entity_poly.pdbx_seq_one_letter_code
_entity_poly.pdbx_strand_id
1 'polypeptide(L)'
;MEISLWFVGAEPGVLLDRTEVLGPRTLHPIVSVRSVTAPNRAQGAFRWSAAVKALSLLLIEHRITGAATLSGERGSAAASLDYALTKRPNWLMDMFGTTRSGETHLHYFIYRRNSEQKLPGPVEIGVLAAKLLPERISIYLNGVLLDDLHSLRILADDLRSQTRSKQPLVAGRRQRRLSAPIQPDAIEEESKAFRKMLERSYAREVHRMLWATDVFTARGIRHSVQRLVNDPTCRRILGSSKRRLSELGTFVPLGVKEEVHSLISIVNAGRPLRVCVERGQAPAICIMRHLQRQYRVAIEVDMNVNHSVELVRRLGTYSYLHPPDICFLTVMAASTQLAHFGKREYVPVSFMPKISHRVVSNAGELPLRDITGARGELRFMTEVPGSATFYYNNLRSAGVLGRAMKTVHAEPDEITSLFAAGAESTQAIMAFPFYDINSFRRVCRVAEEYPDCYGEIETMLFMRRSLVRNKRRADALLALIGHAWLHLRENPGLIQQAASSLLDDPDYRAVLCRAGGLVHLERAKGDTLQ
;
A
#
# COMPACT_ATOMS: atom_id res chain seq x y z
N MET A 1 -15.01 6.49 -29.21
CA MET A 1 -14.61 6.19 -27.83
C MET A 1 -13.41 5.28 -27.91
N GLU A 2 -12.36 5.63 -27.21
CA GLU A 2 -11.13 4.84 -27.09
C GLU A 2 -10.98 4.40 -25.64
N ILE A 3 -10.59 3.14 -25.44
CA ILE A 3 -10.38 2.55 -24.13
C ILE A 3 -8.98 1.98 -24.10
N SER A 4 -8.23 2.33 -23.07
CA SER A 4 -6.97 1.68 -22.77
C SER A 4 -7.04 0.99 -21.41
N LEU A 5 -6.57 -0.25 -21.36
CA LEU A 5 -6.54 -1.10 -20.17
C LEU A 5 -5.08 -1.46 -19.86
N TRP A 6 -4.59 -1.12 -18.67
CA TRP A 6 -3.24 -1.48 -18.23
C TRP A 6 -3.31 -2.54 -17.16
N PHE A 7 -2.73 -3.70 -17.45
CA PHE A 7 -2.57 -4.81 -16.54
C PHE A 7 -1.15 -4.87 -15.99
N VAL A 8 -1.04 -5.37 -14.77
CA VAL A 8 0.22 -5.67 -14.09
C VAL A 8 0.16 -7.07 -13.49
N GLY A 9 1.30 -7.74 -13.40
CA GLY A 9 1.42 -9.06 -12.80
C GLY A 9 2.13 -10.07 -13.69
N ALA A 10 2.32 -11.27 -13.14
CA ALA A 10 2.84 -12.44 -13.82
C ALA A 10 1.97 -13.65 -13.44
N GLU A 11 2.15 -14.79 -14.09
CA GLU A 11 1.42 -15.99 -13.72
C GLU A 11 1.78 -16.46 -12.29
N PRO A 12 0.78 -16.89 -11.47
CA PRO A 12 -0.66 -16.88 -11.73
C PRO A 12 -1.31 -15.56 -11.27
N GLY A 13 -1.92 -14.81 -12.20
CA GLY A 13 -2.81 -13.71 -11.88
C GLY A 13 -2.36 -12.33 -12.39
N VAL A 14 -3.00 -11.90 -13.47
CA VAL A 14 -2.98 -10.50 -13.91
C VAL A 14 -4.01 -9.64 -13.19
N LEU A 15 -3.68 -8.38 -12.96
CA LEU A 15 -4.54 -7.41 -12.27
C LEU A 15 -4.65 -6.16 -13.15
N LEU A 16 -5.85 -5.65 -13.40
CA LEU A 16 -6.01 -4.34 -14.05
C LEU A 16 -5.53 -3.25 -13.09
N ASP A 17 -4.51 -2.49 -13.46
CA ASP A 17 -3.89 -1.43 -12.66
C ASP A 17 -4.42 -0.03 -13.01
N ARG A 18 -4.81 0.20 -14.26
CA ARG A 18 -5.30 1.50 -14.73
C ARG A 18 -6.24 1.33 -15.92
N THR A 19 -7.18 2.25 -16.05
CA THR A 19 -7.97 2.46 -17.26
C THR A 19 -7.84 3.91 -17.71
N GLU A 20 -8.03 4.12 -19.00
CA GLU A 20 -8.09 5.44 -19.61
C GLU A 20 -9.16 5.38 -20.69
N VAL A 21 -10.14 6.27 -20.59
CA VAL A 21 -11.28 6.30 -21.52
C VAL A 21 -11.37 7.68 -22.13
N LEU A 22 -11.27 7.74 -23.46
CA LEU A 22 -11.56 8.94 -24.23
C LEU A 22 -12.93 8.77 -24.91
N GLY A 23 -13.95 9.33 -24.27
CA GLY A 23 -15.33 9.37 -24.77
C GLY A 23 -15.49 10.34 -25.95
N PRO A 24 -16.57 10.19 -26.75
CA PRO A 24 -16.85 11.07 -27.90
C PRO A 24 -17.16 12.52 -27.50
N ARG A 25 -17.39 12.80 -26.21
CA ARG A 25 -17.73 14.13 -25.68
C ARG A 25 -16.82 14.56 -24.52
N THR A 26 -15.77 13.79 -24.23
CA THR A 26 -14.81 14.12 -23.16
C THR A 26 -13.62 14.82 -23.80
N LEU A 27 -13.29 16.02 -23.33
CA LEU A 27 -12.14 16.79 -23.83
C LEU A 27 -10.80 16.21 -23.36
N HIS A 28 -10.81 15.50 -22.23
CA HIS A 28 -9.65 14.88 -21.64
C HIS A 28 -9.92 13.39 -21.38
N PRO A 29 -8.89 12.53 -21.49
CA PRO A 29 -9.02 11.13 -21.10
C PRO A 29 -9.39 11.00 -19.62
N ILE A 30 -10.36 10.14 -19.34
CA ILE A 30 -10.78 9.79 -17.98
C ILE A 30 -9.86 8.68 -17.50
N VAL A 31 -9.00 8.99 -16.54
CA VAL A 31 -8.06 8.02 -15.97
C VAL A 31 -8.60 7.51 -14.64
N SER A 32 -8.68 6.19 -14.53
CA SER A 32 -9.00 5.52 -13.26
C SER A 32 -7.87 4.57 -12.91
N VAL A 33 -7.44 4.55 -11.65
CA VAL A 33 -6.33 3.72 -11.18
C VAL A 33 -6.87 2.68 -10.21
N ARG A 34 -6.38 1.45 -10.34
CA ARG A 34 -6.67 0.39 -9.39
C ARG A 34 -6.19 0.86 -8.04
N SER A 35 -7.15 1.01 -7.16
CA SER A 35 -6.87 1.13 -5.75
C SER A 35 -7.33 -0.17 -5.13
N VAL A 36 -6.40 -0.85 -4.47
CA VAL A 36 -6.81 -1.83 -3.47
C VAL A 36 -7.74 -1.11 -2.48
N THR A 37 -7.52 0.20 -2.27
CA THR A 37 -8.00 0.95 -1.14
C THR A 37 -9.08 2.02 -1.27
N ALA A 38 -9.61 2.29 -2.46
CA ALA A 38 -10.56 3.37 -2.62
C ALA A 38 -11.82 3.11 -1.76
N PRO A 39 -12.20 4.03 -0.83
CA PRO A 39 -13.58 4.08 -0.41
C PRO A 39 -14.45 4.30 -1.66
N ASN A 40 -15.76 4.05 -1.58
CA ASN A 40 -16.71 4.45 -2.64
C ASN A 40 -16.65 5.97 -2.98
N ARG A 41 -15.70 6.76 -2.49
CA ARG A 41 -15.63 8.23 -2.65
C ARG A 41 -14.31 8.77 -3.22
N ALA A 42 -13.27 7.95 -3.42
CA ALA A 42 -12.06 8.44 -4.08
C ALA A 42 -12.31 8.46 -5.59
N GLN A 43 -12.57 9.65 -6.14
CA GLN A 43 -12.76 9.84 -7.59
C GLN A 43 -11.55 9.28 -8.35
N GLY A 44 -11.81 8.64 -9.49
CA GLY A 44 -10.75 8.07 -10.33
C GLY A 44 -10.10 6.78 -9.80
N ALA A 45 -10.81 5.98 -8.99
CA ALA A 45 -10.27 4.72 -8.50
C ALA A 45 -11.25 3.54 -8.54
N PHE A 46 -10.73 2.33 -8.70
CA PHE A 46 -11.52 1.10 -8.72
C PHE A 46 -10.88 -0.05 -7.96
N ARG A 47 -11.69 -0.98 -7.44
CA ARG A 47 -11.25 -2.23 -6.82
C ARG A 47 -11.33 -3.39 -7.83
N TRP A 48 -10.37 -4.32 -7.77
CA TRP A 48 -10.32 -5.54 -8.59
C TRP A 48 -11.39 -6.58 -8.17
N SER A 49 -12.65 -6.23 -8.36
CA SER A 49 -13.82 -7.05 -8.03
C SER A 49 -14.19 -8.02 -9.17
N ALA A 50 -15.08 -8.98 -8.90
CA ALA A 50 -15.60 -9.89 -9.93
C ALA A 50 -16.24 -9.16 -11.11
N ALA A 51 -16.95 -8.05 -10.87
CA ALA A 51 -17.54 -7.24 -11.93
C ALA A 51 -16.48 -6.53 -12.79
N VAL A 52 -15.41 -6.02 -12.18
CA VAL A 52 -14.31 -5.40 -12.94
C VAL A 52 -13.55 -6.44 -13.75
N LYS A 53 -13.28 -7.63 -13.18
CA LYS A 53 -12.72 -8.76 -13.93
C LYS A 53 -13.57 -9.15 -15.13
N ALA A 54 -14.90 -9.26 -14.93
CA ALA A 54 -15.85 -9.57 -15.99
C ALA A 54 -15.85 -8.48 -17.08
N LEU A 55 -15.85 -7.20 -16.71
CA LEU A 55 -15.78 -6.10 -17.67
C LEU A 55 -14.46 -6.11 -18.45
N SER A 56 -13.33 -6.31 -17.78
CA SER A 56 -12.02 -6.46 -18.43
C SER A 56 -12.01 -7.60 -19.42
N LEU A 57 -12.52 -8.78 -19.02
CA LEU A 57 -12.64 -9.93 -19.90
C LEU A 57 -13.50 -9.60 -21.12
N LEU A 58 -14.70 -9.02 -20.93
CA LEU A 58 -15.59 -8.63 -22.02
C LEU A 58 -14.90 -7.70 -23.04
N LEU A 59 -14.14 -6.71 -22.56
CA LEU A 59 -13.42 -5.76 -23.43
C LEU A 59 -12.24 -6.41 -24.17
N ILE A 60 -11.49 -7.31 -23.53
CA ILE A 60 -10.39 -8.05 -24.17
C ILE A 60 -10.95 -9.01 -25.23
N GLU A 61 -12.01 -9.73 -24.92
CA GLU A 61 -12.70 -10.61 -25.87
C GLU A 61 -13.21 -9.80 -27.06
N HIS A 62 -13.74 -8.59 -26.82
CA HIS A 62 -14.20 -7.72 -27.89
C HIS A 62 -13.05 -7.24 -28.76
N ARG A 63 -11.89 -6.95 -28.17
CA ARG A 63 -10.67 -6.62 -28.91
C ARG A 63 -10.22 -7.78 -29.82
N ILE A 64 -10.45 -9.01 -29.40
CA ILE A 64 -10.07 -10.25 -30.09
C ILE A 64 -11.06 -10.59 -31.22
N THR A 65 -12.37 -10.54 -30.94
CA THR A 65 -13.41 -11.10 -31.83
C THR A 65 -14.26 -10.04 -32.54
N GLY A 66 -14.29 -8.82 -32.02
CA GLY A 66 -15.20 -7.76 -32.45
C GLY A 66 -16.66 -7.93 -32.11
N ALA A 67 -17.04 -8.99 -31.41
CA ALA A 67 -18.41 -9.24 -30.96
C ALA A 67 -18.44 -10.09 -29.69
N ALA A 68 -17.91 -9.57 -28.58
CA ALA A 68 -17.88 -10.32 -27.34
C ALA A 68 -19.20 -10.31 -26.57
N THR A 69 -19.54 -11.45 -25.98
CA THR A 69 -20.68 -11.62 -25.08
C THR A 69 -20.26 -12.49 -23.89
N LEU A 70 -20.65 -12.09 -22.68
CA LEU A 70 -20.62 -12.91 -21.48
C LEU A 70 -22.05 -13.39 -21.20
N SER A 71 -22.20 -14.70 -20.96
CA SER A 71 -23.48 -15.30 -20.58
C SER A 71 -23.31 -16.17 -19.34
N GLY A 72 -24.28 -16.14 -18.44
CA GLY A 72 -24.31 -17.06 -17.30
C GLY A 72 -25.37 -16.75 -16.25
N GLU A 73 -25.62 -17.75 -15.39
CA GLU A 73 -26.56 -17.65 -14.27
C GLU A 73 -25.93 -17.00 -13.01
N ARG A 74 -26.60 -17.12 -11.85
CA ARG A 74 -26.18 -16.49 -10.60
C ARG A 74 -24.77 -16.94 -10.21
N GLY A 75 -23.92 -15.97 -9.87
CA GLY A 75 -22.52 -16.23 -9.52
C GLY A 75 -21.56 -16.28 -10.73
N SER A 76 -22.06 -16.17 -11.96
CA SER A 76 -21.22 -16.02 -13.14
C SER A 76 -20.59 -14.62 -13.25
N ALA A 77 -19.61 -14.50 -14.15
CA ALA A 77 -19.04 -13.21 -14.54
C ALA A 77 -20.10 -12.26 -15.12
N ALA A 78 -21.00 -12.78 -15.97
CA ALA A 78 -22.11 -12.02 -16.55
C ALA A 78 -23.04 -11.48 -15.46
N ALA A 79 -23.50 -12.32 -14.53
CA ALA A 79 -24.36 -11.90 -13.42
C ALA A 79 -23.67 -10.90 -12.47
N SER A 80 -22.36 -11.04 -12.25
CA SER A 80 -21.59 -10.11 -11.41
C SER A 80 -21.50 -8.71 -12.04
N LEU A 81 -21.26 -8.65 -13.35
CA LEU A 81 -21.24 -7.39 -14.09
C LEU A 81 -22.65 -6.78 -14.20
N ASP A 82 -23.67 -7.60 -14.43
CA ASP A 82 -25.08 -7.17 -14.47
C ASP A 82 -25.50 -6.47 -13.18
N TYR A 83 -25.18 -7.10 -12.04
CA TYR A 83 -25.44 -6.54 -10.73
C TYR A 83 -24.75 -5.19 -10.54
N ALA A 84 -23.49 -5.05 -10.96
CA ALA A 84 -22.79 -3.77 -10.89
C ALA A 84 -23.44 -2.71 -11.79
N LEU A 85 -23.81 -3.04 -13.03
CA LEU A 85 -24.50 -2.12 -13.95
C LEU A 85 -25.84 -1.64 -13.37
N THR A 86 -26.59 -2.52 -12.69
CA THR A 86 -27.79 -2.12 -11.95
C THR A 86 -27.48 -1.18 -10.79
N LYS A 87 -26.50 -1.52 -9.95
CA LYS A 87 -26.20 -0.78 -8.71
C LYS A 87 -25.42 0.51 -8.96
N ARG A 88 -24.89 0.72 -10.17
CA ARG A 88 -24.15 1.91 -10.60
C ARG A 88 -23.08 2.34 -9.57
N PRO A 89 -22.18 1.45 -9.14
CA PRO A 89 -21.12 1.81 -8.20
C PRO A 89 -20.23 2.91 -8.77
N ASN A 90 -19.68 3.75 -7.88
CA ASN A 90 -18.93 4.95 -8.29
C ASN A 90 -17.74 4.66 -9.22
N TRP A 91 -17.12 3.49 -9.10
CA TRP A 91 -16.02 3.09 -9.99
C TRP A 91 -16.42 3.06 -11.47
N LEU A 92 -17.69 2.82 -11.82
CA LEU A 92 -18.15 2.89 -13.21
C LEU A 92 -18.09 4.32 -13.75
N MET A 93 -18.48 5.30 -12.92
CA MET A 93 -18.37 6.71 -13.24
C MET A 93 -16.92 7.15 -13.27
N ASP A 94 -16.10 6.65 -12.35
CA ASP A 94 -14.67 6.95 -12.31
C ASP A 94 -13.90 6.38 -13.51
N MET A 95 -14.29 5.22 -14.03
CA MET A 95 -13.67 4.60 -15.20
C MET A 95 -14.13 5.20 -16.53
N PHE A 96 -15.44 5.47 -16.66
CA PHE A 96 -16.03 5.81 -17.96
C PHE A 96 -16.58 7.23 -18.05
N GLY A 97 -16.64 7.96 -16.93
CA GLY A 97 -17.32 9.24 -16.83
C GLY A 97 -18.83 9.13 -16.87
N THR A 98 -19.47 10.29 -16.82
CA THR A 98 -20.92 10.44 -16.89
C THR A 98 -21.36 11.38 -18.00
N THR A 99 -22.52 11.11 -18.57
CA THR A 99 -23.25 12.01 -19.45
C THR A 99 -23.82 13.19 -18.67
N ARG A 100 -24.40 14.16 -19.39
CA ARG A 100 -25.19 15.23 -18.78
C ARG A 100 -26.41 14.73 -18.00
N SER A 101 -26.92 13.53 -18.31
CA SER A 101 -28.01 12.88 -17.58
C SER A 101 -27.54 12.06 -16.37
N GLY A 102 -26.24 12.07 -16.05
CA GLY A 102 -25.66 11.29 -14.94
C GLY A 102 -25.50 9.80 -15.25
N GLU A 103 -25.66 9.38 -16.51
CA GLU A 103 -25.46 7.98 -16.90
C GLU A 103 -24.02 7.71 -17.30
N THR A 104 -23.53 6.51 -17.03
CA THR A 104 -22.16 6.15 -17.40
C THR A 104 -22.00 6.03 -18.91
N HIS A 105 -20.87 6.46 -19.48
CA HIS A 105 -20.63 6.26 -20.92
C HIS A 105 -20.58 4.78 -21.33
N LEU A 106 -20.38 3.88 -20.35
CA LEU A 106 -20.44 2.43 -20.53
C LEU A 106 -21.77 1.96 -21.16
N HIS A 107 -22.88 2.59 -20.78
CA HIS A 107 -24.22 2.20 -21.28
C HIS A 107 -24.41 2.46 -22.78
N TYR A 108 -23.56 3.28 -23.43
CA TYR A 108 -23.68 3.53 -24.87
C TYR A 108 -23.21 2.38 -25.74
N PHE A 109 -22.36 1.51 -25.22
CA PHE A 109 -21.73 0.45 -26.01
C PHE A 109 -21.90 -0.95 -25.42
N ILE A 110 -22.58 -1.09 -24.28
CA ILE A 110 -22.95 -2.38 -23.71
C ILE A 110 -24.46 -2.61 -23.86
N TYR A 111 -24.85 -3.83 -24.22
CA TYR A 111 -26.23 -4.30 -24.11
C TYR A 111 -26.38 -5.36 -23.03
N ARG A 112 -27.60 -5.49 -22.49
CA ARG A 112 -27.98 -6.49 -21.48
C ARG A 112 -29.23 -7.23 -21.96
N ARG A 113 -29.27 -8.55 -21.78
CA ARG A 113 -30.47 -9.37 -21.91
C ARG A 113 -30.72 -10.14 -20.62
N ASN A 114 -31.99 -10.30 -20.27
CA ASN A 114 -32.42 -10.88 -19.00
C ASN A 114 -31.76 -10.20 -17.77
N SER A 115 -31.74 -8.88 -17.78
CA SER A 115 -31.23 -8.04 -16.69
C SER A 115 -31.83 -8.46 -15.35
N GLU A 116 -30.99 -8.54 -14.32
CA GLU A 116 -31.35 -8.95 -12.95
C GLU A 116 -31.99 -10.35 -12.84
N GLN A 117 -31.87 -11.18 -13.89
CA GLN A 117 -32.50 -12.51 -13.99
C GLN A 117 -34.01 -12.49 -13.74
N LYS A 118 -34.71 -11.49 -14.29
CA LYS A 118 -36.18 -11.37 -14.17
C LYS A 118 -36.94 -12.46 -14.92
N LEU A 119 -36.33 -13.06 -15.95
CA LEU A 119 -36.86 -14.17 -16.72
C LEU A 119 -36.03 -15.43 -16.48
N PRO A 120 -36.61 -16.64 -16.68
CA PRO A 120 -35.83 -17.88 -16.69
C PRO A 120 -34.69 -17.82 -17.72
N GLY A 121 -33.50 -18.26 -17.33
CA GLY A 121 -32.32 -18.33 -18.18
C GLY A 121 -31.14 -17.45 -17.70
N PRO A 122 -30.02 -17.46 -18.44
CA PRO A 122 -28.83 -16.70 -18.08
C PRO A 122 -29.00 -15.20 -18.30
N VAL A 123 -28.15 -14.40 -17.65
CA VAL A 123 -27.95 -13.01 -18.04
C VAL A 123 -26.94 -12.98 -19.18
N GLU A 124 -27.21 -12.17 -20.21
CA GLU A 124 -26.24 -11.91 -21.28
C GLU A 124 -25.82 -10.44 -21.28
N ILE A 125 -24.52 -10.19 -21.36
CA ILE A 125 -23.94 -8.85 -21.50
C ILE A 125 -22.97 -8.88 -22.67
N GLY A 126 -23.15 -7.99 -23.64
CA GLY A 126 -22.24 -7.92 -24.79
C GLY A 126 -21.90 -6.48 -25.18
N VAL A 127 -20.94 -6.35 -26.10
CA VAL A 127 -20.50 -5.06 -26.64
C VAL A 127 -21.16 -4.83 -28.00
N LEU A 128 -21.73 -3.64 -28.20
CA LEU A 128 -22.26 -3.20 -29.48
C LEU A 128 -21.10 -2.79 -30.40
N ALA A 129 -20.72 -3.67 -31.33
CA ALA A 129 -19.60 -3.45 -32.26
C ALA A 129 -19.69 -2.11 -33.02
N ALA A 130 -20.90 -1.68 -33.38
CA ALA A 130 -21.15 -0.39 -34.04
C ALA A 130 -20.82 0.85 -33.18
N LYS A 131 -20.65 0.68 -31.86
CA LYS A 131 -20.40 1.76 -30.89
C LYS A 131 -18.98 1.77 -30.35
N LEU A 132 -18.33 0.61 -30.32
CA LEU A 132 -16.94 0.45 -29.91
C LEU A 132 -16.22 -0.49 -30.88
N LEU A 133 -15.37 0.08 -31.74
CA LEU A 133 -14.55 -0.70 -32.67
C LEU A 133 -13.44 -1.43 -31.90
N PRO A 134 -13.08 -2.67 -32.28
CA PRO A 134 -12.04 -3.45 -31.60
C PRO A 134 -10.71 -2.71 -31.53
N GLU A 135 -10.32 -2.04 -32.61
CA GLU A 135 -9.03 -1.34 -32.75
C GLU A 135 -8.92 -0.13 -31.80
N ARG A 136 -10.04 0.32 -31.24
CA ARG A 136 -10.09 1.39 -30.24
C ARG A 136 -9.92 0.90 -28.81
N ILE A 137 -9.63 -0.39 -28.61
CA ILE A 137 -9.27 -0.97 -27.31
C ILE A 137 -7.77 -1.28 -27.31
N SER A 138 -6.99 -0.51 -26.55
CA SER A 138 -5.57 -0.76 -26.33
C SER A 138 -5.37 -1.52 -25.03
N ILE A 139 -4.58 -2.59 -25.05
CA ILE A 139 -4.35 -3.45 -23.87
C ILE A 139 -2.86 -3.48 -23.61
N TYR A 140 -2.46 -3.12 -22.40
CA TYR A 140 -1.07 -3.12 -21.96
C TYR A 140 -0.88 -4.16 -20.86
N LEU A 141 0.20 -4.91 -20.88
CA LEU A 141 0.61 -5.79 -19.79
C LEU A 141 2.04 -5.43 -19.36
N ASN A 142 2.21 -5.11 -18.08
CA ASN A 142 3.49 -4.65 -17.51
C ASN A 142 4.11 -3.47 -18.31
N GLY A 143 3.24 -2.59 -18.82
CA GLY A 143 3.64 -1.41 -19.60
C GLY A 143 3.90 -1.68 -21.09
N VAL A 144 3.80 -2.92 -21.56
CA VAL A 144 3.97 -3.30 -22.97
C VAL A 144 2.60 -3.40 -23.65
N LEU A 145 2.42 -2.74 -24.79
CA LEU A 145 1.21 -2.86 -25.61
C LEU A 145 1.12 -4.29 -26.17
N LEU A 146 0.00 -4.96 -25.95
CA LEU A 146 -0.33 -6.25 -26.54
C LEU A 146 -1.12 -6.01 -27.83
N ASP A 147 -0.43 -6.08 -28.95
CA ASP A 147 -1.00 -5.93 -30.30
C ASP A 147 -1.27 -7.28 -30.98
N ASP A 148 -0.57 -8.34 -30.57
CA ASP A 148 -0.71 -9.67 -31.12
C ASP A 148 -1.86 -10.48 -30.49
N LEU A 149 -2.51 -11.31 -31.32
CA LEU A 149 -3.67 -12.11 -30.94
C LEU A 149 -3.33 -13.18 -29.89
N HIS A 150 -2.10 -13.69 -29.86
CA HIS A 150 -1.70 -14.77 -28.97
C HIS A 150 -1.56 -14.28 -27.53
N SER A 151 -0.85 -13.18 -27.31
CA SER A 151 -0.71 -12.54 -25.99
C SER A 151 -2.06 -12.10 -25.42
N LEU A 152 -2.95 -11.57 -26.27
CA LEU A 152 -4.31 -11.21 -25.88
C LEU A 152 -5.12 -12.42 -25.42
N ARG A 153 -4.99 -13.58 -26.09
CA ARG A 153 -5.65 -14.83 -25.70
C ARG A 153 -5.13 -15.37 -24.38
N ILE A 154 -3.81 -15.36 -24.16
CA ILE A 154 -3.20 -15.76 -22.88
C ILE A 154 -3.78 -14.90 -21.73
N LEU A 155 -3.83 -13.58 -21.91
CA LEU A 155 -4.37 -12.66 -20.92
C LEU A 155 -5.87 -12.93 -20.66
N ALA A 156 -6.65 -13.19 -21.72
CA ALA A 156 -8.06 -13.55 -21.61
C ALA A 156 -8.25 -14.87 -20.85
N ASP A 157 -7.43 -15.88 -21.13
CA ASP A 157 -7.47 -17.18 -20.45
C ASP A 157 -7.12 -17.08 -18.96
N ASP A 158 -6.11 -16.28 -18.59
CA ASP A 158 -5.80 -16.01 -17.19
C ASP A 158 -7.02 -15.36 -16.49
N LEU A 159 -7.64 -14.35 -17.09
CA LEU A 159 -8.84 -13.72 -16.53
C LEU A 159 -10.05 -14.67 -16.47
N ARG A 160 -10.24 -15.53 -17.47
CA ARG A 160 -11.26 -16.60 -17.43
C ARG A 160 -10.99 -17.54 -16.26
N SER A 161 -9.74 -17.93 -16.00
CA SER A 161 -9.40 -18.77 -14.85
C SER A 161 -9.70 -18.08 -13.52
N GLN A 162 -9.41 -16.78 -13.41
CA GLN A 162 -9.69 -15.98 -12.22
C GLN A 162 -11.18 -15.76 -11.97
N THR A 163 -11.99 -15.73 -13.02
CA THR A 163 -13.46 -15.61 -12.93
C THR A 163 -14.15 -16.95 -12.68
N ARG A 164 -13.50 -18.06 -13.03
CA ARG A 164 -13.93 -19.43 -12.70
C ARG A 164 -13.58 -19.83 -11.28
N SER A 165 -12.64 -19.14 -10.63
CA SER A 165 -12.17 -19.47 -9.28
C SER A 165 -13.35 -19.59 -8.32
N LYS A 166 -13.42 -20.78 -7.71
CA LYS A 166 -14.46 -21.29 -6.82
C LYS A 166 -15.03 -20.18 -5.95
N GLN A 167 -16.36 -20.03 -5.98
CA GLN A 167 -17.10 -19.39 -4.90
C GLN A 167 -16.38 -19.72 -3.59
N PRO A 168 -16.05 -18.75 -2.72
CA PRO A 168 -15.83 -19.14 -1.34
C PRO A 168 -17.06 -19.95 -0.97
N LEU A 169 -16.83 -21.22 -0.63
CA LEU A 169 -17.74 -21.97 0.21
C LEU A 169 -17.98 -21.06 1.41
N VAL A 170 -19.02 -20.24 1.34
CA VAL A 170 -19.74 -19.82 2.52
C VAL A 170 -20.45 -21.09 2.97
N ALA A 171 -19.65 -22.07 3.42
CA ALA A 171 -20.08 -23.07 4.36
C ALA A 171 -20.78 -22.29 5.45
N GLY A 172 -22.05 -22.64 5.68
CA GLY A 172 -22.99 -21.87 6.47
C GLY A 172 -22.30 -21.19 7.65
N ARG A 173 -22.09 -19.87 7.52
CA ARG A 173 -21.99 -19.02 8.70
C ARG A 173 -23.34 -19.20 9.38
N ARG A 174 -23.38 -20.08 10.38
CA ARG A 174 -24.04 -19.72 11.64
C ARG A 174 -23.52 -18.32 11.94
N GLN A 175 -24.29 -17.31 11.56
CA GLN A 175 -24.25 -16.04 12.27
C GLN A 175 -24.43 -16.46 13.72
N ARG A 176 -23.31 -16.60 14.45
CA ARG A 176 -23.34 -16.46 15.90
C ARG A 176 -24.19 -15.21 16.10
N ARG A 177 -25.36 -15.41 16.71
CA ARG A 177 -26.27 -14.33 17.09
C ARG A 177 -25.39 -13.19 17.53
N LEU A 178 -25.42 -12.10 16.78
CA LEU A 178 -24.77 -10.85 17.17
C LEU A 178 -25.16 -10.66 18.63
N SER A 179 -24.14 -10.58 19.48
CA SER A 179 -24.24 -10.25 20.88
C SER A 179 -25.26 -9.13 21.06
N ALA A 180 -25.96 -9.11 22.19
CA ALA A 180 -26.88 -8.03 22.55
C ALA A 180 -26.32 -6.65 22.17
N PRO A 181 -27.16 -5.69 21.73
CA PRO A 181 -26.72 -4.37 21.29
C PRO A 181 -25.75 -3.79 22.32
N ILE A 182 -24.51 -3.57 21.87
CA ILE A 182 -23.46 -2.96 22.70
C ILE A 182 -23.96 -1.55 23.05
N GLN A 183 -24.01 -1.23 24.33
CA GLN A 183 -24.46 0.09 24.75
C GLN A 183 -23.53 1.19 24.20
N PRO A 184 -24.05 2.31 23.69
CA PRO A 184 -23.26 3.39 23.09
C PRO A 184 -22.10 3.87 23.99
N ASP A 185 -22.33 3.95 25.30
CA ASP A 185 -21.32 4.40 26.27
C ASP A 185 -20.09 3.48 26.31
N ALA A 186 -20.31 2.16 26.18
CA ALA A 186 -19.21 1.19 26.13
C ALA A 186 -18.36 1.35 24.85
N ILE A 187 -18.98 1.76 23.74
CA ILE A 187 -18.28 2.02 22.47
C ILE A 187 -17.43 3.29 22.57
N GLU A 188 -17.93 4.33 23.24
CA GLU A 188 -17.17 5.57 23.44
C GLU A 188 -15.97 5.36 24.38
N GLU A 189 -16.16 4.68 25.50
CA GLU A 189 -15.08 4.34 26.42
C GLU A 189 -14.01 3.45 25.77
N GLU A 190 -14.42 2.41 25.04
CA GLU A 190 -13.50 1.55 24.28
C GLU A 190 -12.74 2.36 23.22
N SER A 191 -13.42 3.28 22.52
CA SER A 191 -12.79 4.18 21.55
C SER A 191 -11.75 5.10 22.18
N LYS A 192 -12.04 5.68 23.36
CA LYS A 192 -11.10 6.53 24.11
C LYS A 192 -9.90 5.71 24.61
N ALA A 193 -10.13 4.52 25.15
CA ALA A 193 -9.09 3.62 25.62
C ALA A 193 -8.18 3.16 24.47
N PHE A 194 -8.78 2.78 23.34
CA PHE A 194 -8.06 2.38 22.14
C PHE A 194 -7.22 3.51 21.57
N ARG A 195 -7.77 4.72 21.48
CA ARG A 195 -7.02 5.91 21.05
C ARG A 195 -5.83 6.18 21.96
N LYS A 196 -6.02 6.17 23.27
CA LYS A 196 -4.94 6.38 24.25
C LYS A 196 -3.85 5.30 24.17
N MET A 197 -4.24 4.06 23.88
CA MET A 197 -3.29 2.98 23.61
C MET A 197 -2.48 3.25 22.34
N LEU A 198 -3.14 3.61 21.24
CA LEU A 198 -2.46 3.95 19.98
C LEU A 198 -1.48 5.09 20.19
N GLU A 199 -1.91 6.19 20.81
CA GLU A 199 -1.05 7.34 21.11
C GLU A 199 0.21 6.94 21.87
N ARG A 200 0.09 6.09 22.90
CA ARG A 200 1.23 5.57 23.67
C ARG A 200 2.12 4.64 22.86
N SER A 201 1.52 3.76 22.06
CA SER A 201 2.23 2.80 21.20
C SER A 201 3.05 3.53 20.13
N TYR A 202 2.44 4.51 19.46
CA TYR A 202 3.13 5.40 18.51
C TYR A 202 4.24 6.21 19.16
N ALA A 203 3.97 6.85 20.30
CA ALA A 203 5.00 7.64 20.98
C ALA A 203 6.21 6.77 21.36
N ARG A 204 5.97 5.57 21.88
CA ARG A 204 7.02 4.60 22.22
C ARG A 204 7.79 4.15 20.98
N GLU A 205 7.09 3.81 19.90
CA GLU A 205 7.72 3.37 18.65
C GLU A 205 8.59 4.47 18.05
N VAL A 206 8.05 5.68 17.94
CA VAL A 206 8.77 6.84 17.41
C VAL A 206 10.02 7.10 18.25
N HIS A 207 9.88 7.17 19.58
CA HIS A 207 11.03 7.36 20.46
C HIS A 207 12.09 6.28 20.24
N ARG A 208 11.71 5.00 20.25
CA ARG A 208 12.63 3.88 20.05
C ARG A 208 13.36 3.96 18.70
N MET A 209 12.64 4.20 17.61
CA MET A 209 13.22 4.24 16.27
C MET A 209 14.10 5.47 16.02
N LEU A 210 13.84 6.59 16.68
CA LEU A 210 14.73 7.77 16.65
C LEU A 210 16.06 7.49 17.34
N TRP A 211 16.10 6.63 18.37
CA TRP A 211 17.32 6.21 19.06
C TRP A 211 18.05 5.06 18.37
N ALA A 212 17.31 4.15 17.73
CA ALA A 212 17.87 2.93 17.10
C ALA A 212 18.70 3.20 15.83
N THR A 213 18.56 4.37 15.21
CA THR A 213 19.29 4.73 13.99
C THR A 213 20.41 5.71 14.29
N ASP A 214 21.66 5.28 14.15
CA ASP A 214 22.84 6.14 14.25
C ASP A 214 23.16 6.80 12.89
N VAL A 215 22.52 7.93 12.63
CA VAL A 215 22.77 8.80 11.45
C VAL A 215 23.61 10.03 11.76
N PHE A 216 23.86 10.30 13.04
CA PHE A 216 24.56 11.53 13.45
C PHE A 216 26.08 11.36 13.47
N THR A 217 26.58 10.15 13.23
CA THR A 217 28.02 9.88 13.15
C THR A 217 28.38 9.26 11.81
N ALA A 218 29.53 9.66 11.26
CA ALA A 218 30.11 9.04 10.06
C ALA A 218 30.36 7.54 10.24
N ARG A 219 30.58 7.10 11.49
CA ARG A 219 30.77 5.69 11.85
C ARG A 219 29.45 4.92 11.74
N GLY A 220 28.36 5.43 12.29
CA GLY A 220 27.02 4.83 12.24
C GLY A 220 26.49 4.67 10.83
N ILE A 221 26.65 5.70 9.99
CA ILE A 221 26.28 5.64 8.57
C ILE A 221 27.11 4.58 7.85
N ARG A 222 28.46 4.61 7.98
CA ARG A 222 29.34 3.62 7.34
C ARG A 222 29.02 2.19 7.79
N HIS A 223 28.76 1.98 9.08
CA HIS A 223 28.38 0.69 9.62
C HIS A 223 27.07 0.20 8.99
N SER A 224 26.05 1.07 8.90
CA SER A 224 24.76 0.73 8.28
C SER A 224 24.90 0.41 6.79
N VAL A 225 25.65 1.22 6.04
CA VAL A 225 25.98 0.94 4.63
C VAL A 225 26.68 -0.41 4.51
N GLN A 226 27.74 -0.65 5.29
CA GLN A 226 28.53 -1.88 5.19
C GLN A 226 27.69 -3.12 5.50
N ARG A 227 26.82 -3.05 6.52
CA ARG A 227 25.89 -4.13 6.86
C ARG A 227 24.97 -4.45 5.70
N LEU A 228 24.37 -3.44 5.08
CA LEU A 228 23.47 -3.61 3.94
C LEU A 228 24.19 -4.07 2.67
N VAL A 229 25.41 -3.59 2.40
CA VAL A 229 26.24 -4.07 1.30
C VAL A 229 26.64 -5.54 1.50
N ASN A 230 26.80 -5.99 2.74
CA ASN A 230 27.15 -7.37 3.06
C ASN A 230 25.93 -8.29 3.22
N ASP A 231 24.73 -7.75 3.38
CA ASP A 231 23.52 -8.55 3.49
C ASP A 231 23.26 -9.35 2.20
N PRO A 232 23.07 -10.69 2.26
CA PRO A 232 22.86 -11.52 1.07
C PRO A 232 21.62 -11.11 0.25
N THR A 233 20.54 -10.70 0.93
CA THR A 233 19.28 -10.29 0.28
C THR A 233 19.48 -8.99 -0.47
N CYS A 234 20.06 -7.98 0.18
CA CYS A 234 20.39 -6.70 -0.46
C CYS A 234 21.38 -6.88 -1.61
N ARG A 235 22.43 -7.70 -1.44
CA ARG A 235 23.40 -8.01 -2.52
C ARG A 235 22.73 -8.59 -3.75
N ARG A 236 21.81 -9.53 -3.56
CA ARG A 236 21.05 -10.16 -4.65
C ARG A 236 20.23 -9.15 -5.45
N ILE A 237 19.59 -8.20 -4.79
CA ILE A 237 18.76 -7.18 -5.45
C ILE A 237 19.62 -6.08 -6.08
N LEU A 238 20.58 -5.54 -5.33
CA LEU A 238 21.43 -4.44 -5.78
C LEU A 238 22.32 -4.86 -6.95
N GLY A 239 22.82 -6.09 -6.96
CA GLY A 239 23.75 -6.58 -7.97
C GLY A 239 24.96 -5.65 -8.12
N SER A 240 25.18 -5.15 -9.35
CA SER A 240 26.25 -4.19 -9.65
C SER A 240 26.00 -2.77 -9.09
N SER A 241 24.77 -2.45 -8.68
CA SER A 241 24.41 -1.12 -8.14
C SER A 241 24.82 -0.90 -6.68
N LYS A 242 25.49 -1.88 -6.03
CA LYS A 242 25.96 -1.77 -4.64
C LYS A 242 26.80 -0.52 -4.36
N ARG A 243 27.58 -0.03 -5.34
CA ARG A 243 28.40 1.19 -5.22
C ARG A 243 27.55 2.43 -4.90
N ARG A 244 26.32 2.50 -5.39
CA ARG A 244 25.39 3.62 -5.12
C ARG A 244 24.97 3.69 -3.66
N LEU A 245 24.93 2.55 -2.97
CA LEU A 245 24.65 2.54 -1.54
C LEU A 245 25.81 3.12 -0.74
N SER A 246 27.05 2.94 -1.22
CA SER A 246 28.24 3.55 -0.63
C SER A 246 28.27 5.07 -0.75
N GLU A 247 27.53 5.66 -1.70
CA GLU A 247 27.40 7.12 -1.87
C GLU A 247 26.62 7.77 -0.71
N LEU A 248 25.83 7.02 0.07
CA LEU A 248 25.19 7.53 1.30
C LEU A 248 26.21 7.95 2.37
N GLY A 249 27.43 7.40 2.34
CA GLY A 249 28.44 7.57 3.39
C GLY A 249 29.04 8.97 3.49
N THR A 250 28.72 9.89 2.59
CA THR A 250 29.34 11.23 2.54
C THR A 250 28.50 12.34 3.16
N PHE A 251 27.22 12.10 3.42
CA PHE A 251 26.32 13.11 4.00
C PHE A 251 26.18 12.89 5.49
N VAL A 252 27.06 13.54 6.26
CA VAL A 252 26.91 13.64 7.71
C VAL A 252 26.37 15.04 8.00
N PRO A 253 25.14 15.19 8.51
CA PRO A 253 24.62 16.49 8.91
C PRO A 253 25.27 16.89 10.23
N LEU A 254 26.56 17.25 10.20
CA LEU A 254 27.27 17.79 11.34
C LEU A 254 27.80 19.18 10.99
N GLY A 255 27.43 20.15 11.83
CA GLY A 255 28.07 21.46 11.85
C GLY A 255 27.44 22.53 10.97
N VAL A 256 26.12 22.53 10.80
CA VAL A 256 25.47 23.72 10.22
C VAL A 256 25.60 24.86 11.22
N LYS A 257 26.49 25.80 10.92
CA LYS A 257 26.70 27.03 11.68
C LYS A 257 25.53 28.01 11.51
N GLU A 258 24.71 27.79 10.48
CA GLU A 258 23.57 28.64 10.17
C GLU A 258 22.45 28.44 11.19
N GLU A 259 21.82 29.53 11.59
CA GLU A 259 20.66 29.49 12.47
C GLU A 259 19.48 28.79 11.78
N VAL A 260 18.68 28.06 12.57
CA VAL A 260 17.50 27.31 12.08
C VAL A 260 16.57 28.19 11.24
N HIS A 261 16.39 29.46 11.60
CA HIS A 261 15.59 30.43 10.84
C HIS A 261 16.10 30.63 9.41
N SER A 262 17.42 30.74 9.23
CA SER A 262 18.03 30.90 7.90
C SER A 262 17.80 29.66 7.03
N LEU A 263 17.91 28.46 7.63
CA LEU A 263 17.63 27.20 6.94
C LEU A 263 16.16 27.10 6.48
N ILE A 264 15.22 27.51 7.34
CA ILE A 264 13.79 27.56 7.00
C ILE A 264 13.57 28.48 5.80
N SER A 265 14.15 29.69 5.82
CA SER A 265 14.05 30.64 4.70
C SER A 265 14.62 30.06 3.40
N ILE A 266 15.77 29.37 3.46
CA ILE A 266 16.38 28.71 2.29
C ILE A 266 15.45 27.63 1.71
N VAL A 267 14.86 26.79 2.57
CA VAL A 267 13.96 25.71 2.12
C VAL A 267 12.65 26.27 1.57
N ASN A 268 12.12 27.33 2.19
CA ASN A 268 10.85 27.97 1.81
C ASN A 268 10.95 28.93 0.62
N ALA A 269 12.15 29.26 0.14
CA ALA A 269 12.35 30.14 -1.01
C ALA A 269 11.82 29.57 -2.35
N GLY A 270 11.46 28.28 -2.41
CA GLY A 270 10.85 27.65 -3.57
C GLY A 270 9.43 27.17 -3.29
N ARG A 271 8.81 26.52 -4.28
CA ARG A 271 7.49 25.87 -4.08
C ARG A 271 7.53 24.86 -2.92
N PRO A 272 6.37 24.57 -2.28
CA PRO A 272 6.29 23.53 -1.27
C PRO A 272 6.91 22.21 -1.73
N LEU A 273 7.67 21.59 -0.84
CA LEU A 273 8.31 20.30 -1.08
C LEU A 273 7.26 19.20 -0.94
N ARG A 274 7.10 18.40 -1.98
CA ARG A 274 6.22 17.24 -1.95
C ARG A 274 6.96 16.05 -1.38
N VAL A 275 6.43 15.51 -0.29
CA VAL A 275 7.03 14.42 0.46
C VAL A 275 6.12 13.22 0.40
N CYS A 276 6.59 12.08 -0.11
CA CYS A 276 5.82 10.84 -0.12
C CYS A 276 6.42 9.83 0.86
N VAL A 277 5.60 9.34 1.79
CA VAL A 277 6.03 8.45 2.86
C VAL A 277 5.04 7.31 3.05
N GLU A 278 5.56 6.09 3.18
CA GLU A 278 4.74 4.92 3.51
C GLU A 278 4.13 5.08 4.91
N ARG A 279 2.85 4.73 5.06
CA ARG A 279 2.06 4.93 6.28
C ARG A 279 2.61 4.20 7.51
N GLY A 280 3.29 3.08 7.31
CA GLY A 280 3.97 2.33 8.38
C GLY A 280 5.21 3.03 8.95
N GLN A 281 5.73 4.06 8.29
CA GLN A 281 6.92 4.79 8.71
C GLN A 281 6.58 5.95 9.66
N ALA A 282 5.83 5.65 10.73
CA ALA A 282 5.38 6.64 11.71
C ALA A 282 6.50 7.57 12.24
N PRO A 283 7.73 7.10 12.53
CA PRO A 283 8.83 7.99 12.93
C PRO A 283 9.19 9.04 11.88
N ALA A 284 9.30 8.64 10.60
CA ALA A 284 9.62 9.57 9.51
C ALA A 284 8.49 10.59 9.31
N ILE A 285 7.23 10.13 9.38
CA ILE A 285 6.06 11.01 9.32
C ILE A 285 6.10 12.05 10.44
N CYS A 286 6.42 11.64 11.68
CA CYS A 286 6.53 12.55 12.82
C CYS A 286 7.59 13.62 12.60
N ILE A 287 8.77 13.28 12.05
CA ILE A 287 9.80 14.27 11.70
C ILE A 287 9.26 15.28 10.68
N MET A 288 8.63 14.81 9.60
CA MET A 288 8.11 15.70 8.55
C MET A 288 6.97 16.61 9.07
N ARG A 289 6.07 16.07 9.89
CA ARG A 289 5.00 16.86 10.51
C ARG A 289 5.54 17.85 11.54
N HIS A 290 6.60 17.51 12.26
CA HIS A 290 7.29 18.43 13.18
C HIS A 290 7.91 19.61 12.42
N LEU A 291 8.61 19.34 11.30
CA LEU A 291 9.09 20.39 10.38
C LEU A 291 7.98 21.28 9.87
N GLN A 292 6.88 20.68 9.42
CA GLN A 292 5.74 21.41 8.88
C GLN A 292 5.07 22.31 9.92
N ARG A 293 4.84 21.81 11.14
CA ARG A 293 4.03 22.51 12.15
C ARG A 293 4.86 23.43 13.05
N GLN A 294 5.98 22.96 13.57
CA GLN A 294 6.79 23.72 14.54
C GLN A 294 7.73 24.70 13.84
N TYR A 295 8.34 24.27 12.73
CA TYR A 295 9.30 25.09 11.99
C TYR A 295 8.69 25.77 10.75
N ARG A 296 7.39 25.57 10.48
CA ARG A 296 6.66 26.15 9.33
C ARG A 296 7.38 25.94 8.00
N VAL A 297 8.05 24.80 7.84
CA VAL A 297 8.66 24.44 6.55
C VAL A 297 7.55 24.10 5.56
N ALA A 298 7.61 24.70 4.37
CA ALA A 298 6.63 24.51 3.31
C ALA A 298 6.74 23.10 2.71
N ILE A 299 6.08 22.13 3.36
CA ILE A 299 6.07 20.72 3.00
C ILE A 299 4.63 20.23 2.86
N GLU A 300 4.39 19.42 1.83
CA GLU A 300 3.14 18.67 1.61
C GLU A 300 3.45 17.18 1.81
N VAL A 301 2.90 16.58 2.85
CA VAL A 301 3.14 15.16 3.18
C VAL A 301 2.02 14.30 2.59
N ASP A 302 2.33 13.58 1.51
CA ASP A 302 1.48 12.56 0.92
C ASP A 302 1.74 11.20 1.59
N MET A 303 0.75 10.76 2.35
CA MET A 303 0.75 9.46 3.00
C MET A 303 -0.10 8.46 2.22
N ASN A 304 -0.45 8.68 0.95
CA ASN A 304 -1.42 7.82 0.24
C ASN A 304 -0.90 6.48 -0.25
N VAL A 305 0.32 6.11 0.13
CA VAL A 305 0.96 4.87 -0.27
C VAL A 305 0.98 3.87 0.89
N ASN A 306 0.53 2.64 0.64
CA ASN A 306 0.48 1.62 1.69
C ASN A 306 1.84 1.03 1.98
N HIS A 307 2.68 0.86 0.94
CA HIS A 307 3.98 0.20 1.03
C HIS A 307 5.05 0.89 0.20
N SER A 308 6.30 0.93 0.67
CA SER A 308 7.43 1.50 -0.08
C SER A 308 7.62 0.86 -1.46
N VAL A 309 7.25 -0.41 -1.62
CA VAL A 309 7.26 -1.09 -2.92
C VAL A 309 6.30 -0.44 -3.92
N GLU A 310 5.09 -0.09 -3.48
CA GLU A 310 4.10 0.59 -4.31
C GLU A 310 4.64 1.96 -4.75
N LEU A 311 5.29 2.69 -3.85
CA LEU A 311 5.97 3.95 -4.15
C LEU A 311 7.02 3.77 -5.26
N VAL A 312 7.92 2.78 -5.14
CA VAL A 312 8.93 2.48 -6.18
C VAL A 312 8.28 2.19 -7.52
N ARG A 313 7.20 1.39 -7.54
CA ARG A 313 6.44 1.10 -8.77
C ARG A 313 5.90 2.38 -9.39
N ARG A 314 5.23 3.23 -8.60
CA ARG A 314 4.65 4.51 -9.08
C ARG A 314 5.73 5.48 -9.59
N LEU A 315 6.89 5.52 -8.94
CA LEU A 315 8.05 6.30 -9.40
C LEU A 315 8.62 5.76 -10.71
N GLY A 316 8.64 4.43 -10.89
CA GLY A 316 9.14 3.78 -12.09
C GLY A 316 8.21 3.88 -13.30
N THR A 317 6.89 3.92 -13.09
CA THR A 317 5.88 3.97 -14.17
C THR A 317 5.39 5.39 -14.50
N TYR A 318 5.97 6.43 -13.88
CA TYR A 318 5.52 7.83 -14.03
C TYR A 318 4.02 8.03 -13.76
N SER A 319 3.43 7.24 -12.85
CA SER A 319 2.00 7.33 -12.56
C SER A 319 1.61 8.50 -11.63
N TYR A 320 2.58 9.32 -11.23
CA TYR A 320 2.30 10.55 -10.51
C TYR A 320 1.97 11.68 -11.49
N LEU A 321 0.78 12.28 -11.34
CA LEU A 321 0.51 13.60 -11.91
C LEU A 321 1.59 14.60 -11.48
N HIS A 322 2.05 14.45 -10.23
CA HIS A 322 2.94 15.34 -9.52
C HIS A 322 3.96 14.53 -8.71
N PRO A 323 5.13 14.21 -9.27
CA PRO A 323 6.11 13.35 -8.58
C PRO A 323 6.64 14.04 -7.31
N PRO A 324 6.89 13.28 -6.23
CA PRO A 324 7.41 13.85 -4.99
C PRO A 324 8.82 14.43 -5.20
N ASP A 325 9.18 15.44 -4.41
CA ASP A 325 10.56 15.91 -4.34
C ASP A 325 11.42 14.97 -3.50
N ILE A 326 10.78 14.32 -2.53
CA ILE A 326 11.40 13.51 -1.50
C ILE A 326 10.53 12.29 -1.23
N CYS A 327 11.14 11.14 -1.07
CA CYS A 327 10.42 9.95 -0.68
C CYS A 327 11.22 9.08 0.28
N PHE A 328 10.49 8.28 1.06
CA PHE A 328 11.08 7.39 2.05
C PHE A 328 10.86 5.94 1.64
N LEU A 329 11.93 5.17 1.59
CA LEU A 329 11.90 3.78 1.14
C LEU A 329 12.51 2.87 2.22
N THR A 330 11.82 1.78 2.52
CA THR A 330 12.43 0.66 3.25
C THR A 330 13.59 0.07 2.45
N VAL A 331 14.55 -0.56 3.13
CA VAL A 331 15.79 -1.03 2.49
C VAL A 331 15.59 -1.89 1.23
N MET A 332 14.55 -2.71 1.19
CA MET A 332 14.24 -3.55 0.03
C MET A 332 13.71 -2.74 -1.14
N ALA A 333 12.77 -1.84 -0.87
CA ALA A 333 12.28 -0.91 -1.89
C ALA A 333 13.39 0.02 -2.38
N ALA A 334 14.24 0.51 -1.47
CA ALA A 334 15.43 1.29 -1.80
C ALA A 334 16.40 0.51 -2.69
N SER A 335 16.63 -0.77 -2.40
CA SER A 335 17.49 -1.65 -3.20
C SER A 335 16.94 -1.82 -4.61
N THR A 336 15.64 -2.07 -4.74
CA THR A 336 14.93 -2.16 -6.03
C THR A 336 15.01 -0.84 -6.80
N GLN A 337 14.80 0.29 -6.12
CA GLN A 337 14.94 1.63 -6.71
C GLN A 337 16.34 1.86 -7.27
N LEU A 338 17.38 1.50 -6.51
CA LEU A 338 18.77 1.68 -6.92
C LEU A 338 19.16 0.75 -8.08
N ALA A 339 18.69 -0.49 -8.08
CA ALA A 339 18.99 -1.50 -9.07
C ALA A 339 18.31 -1.22 -10.42
N HIS A 340 17.00 -0.96 -10.41
CA HIS A 340 16.18 -0.91 -11.63
C HIS A 340 15.93 0.51 -12.14
N PHE A 341 15.85 1.50 -11.23
CA PHE A 341 15.43 2.86 -11.57
C PHE A 341 16.51 3.92 -11.33
N GLY A 342 17.63 3.55 -10.70
CA GLY A 342 18.64 4.49 -10.18
C GLY A 342 19.40 5.31 -11.24
N LYS A 343 19.11 5.14 -12.53
CA LYS A 343 19.63 6.02 -13.59
C LYS A 343 18.83 7.30 -13.81
N ARG A 344 17.58 7.47 -13.34
CA ARG A 344 16.72 8.53 -13.91
C ARG A 344 16.38 9.74 -13.03
N GLU A 345 16.08 9.61 -11.75
CA GLU A 345 15.47 10.77 -11.09
C GLU A 345 15.70 10.94 -9.58
N TYR A 346 15.86 9.87 -8.81
CA TYR A 346 16.02 9.96 -7.35
C TYR A 346 17.37 9.40 -6.91
N VAL A 347 17.95 10.03 -5.90
CA VAL A 347 19.22 9.62 -5.28
C VAL A 347 19.03 9.43 -3.77
N PRO A 348 19.66 8.39 -3.18
CA PRO A 348 19.63 8.20 -1.74
C PRO A 348 20.52 9.27 -1.09
N VAL A 349 20.05 9.91 0.00
CA VAL A 349 20.78 11.02 0.64
C VAL A 349 21.02 10.84 2.14
N SER A 350 20.18 10.05 2.84
CA SER A 350 20.36 9.76 4.27
C SER A 350 19.64 8.47 4.65
N PHE A 351 20.06 7.83 5.74
CA PHE A 351 19.17 6.92 6.45
C PHE A 351 18.10 7.70 7.22
N MET A 352 16.99 7.04 7.47
CA MET A 352 15.86 7.56 8.25
C MET A 352 15.56 6.60 9.41
N PRO A 353 14.70 6.98 10.38
CA PRO A 353 14.45 6.11 11.51
C PRO A 353 13.89 4.76 11.02
N LYS A 354 14.33 3.68 11.65
CA LYS A 354 13.93 2.32 11.27
C LYS A 354 12.42 2.11 11.42
N ILE A 355 11.94 1.02 10.84
CA ILE A 355 10.60 0.47 11.14
C ILE A 355 10.73 -0.88 11.79
N SER A 356 9.80 -1.20 12.69
CA SER A 356 9.82 -2.46 13.40
C SER A 356 8.88 -3.51 12.81
N HIS A 357 9.31 -4.76 12.88
CA HIS A 357 8.54 -5.94 12.53
C HIS A 357 8.49 -6.92 13.71
N ARG A 358 7.44 -7.74 13.72
CA ARG A 358 7.22 -8.81 14.68
C ARG A 358 6.74 -10.07 14.02
N VAL A 359 7.15 -11.20 14.60
CA VAL A 359 6.40 -12.45 14.42
C VAL A 359 5.24 -12.43 15.40
N VAL A 360 4.05 -12.70 14.88
CA VAL A 360 2.79 -12.79 15.64
C VAL A 360 2.12 -14.13 15.39
N SER A 361 1.38 -14.63 16.37
CA SER A 361 0.51 -15.82 16.24
C SER A 361 -0.90 -15.52 16.72
N ASN A 362 -1.82 -16.48 16.54
CA ASN A 362 -3.17 -16.38 17.08
C ASN A 362 -3.15 -16.23 18.62
N ALA A 363 -4.00 -15.37 19.18
CA ALA A 363 -4.08 -15.18 20.63
C ALA A 363 -4.58 -16.40 21.41
N GLY A 364 -5.28 -17.35 20.76
CA GLY A 364 -5.75 -18.59 21.38
C GLY A 364 -4.66 -19.65 21.57
N GLU A 365 -3.49 -19.51 20.93
CA GLU A 365 -2.44 -20.53 20.99
C GLU A 365 -1.59 -20.44 22.26
N LEU A 366 -1.01 -21.58 22.62
CA LEU A 366 0.05 -21.65 23.62
C LEU A 366 1.21 -20.72 23.23
N PRO A 367 1.96 -20.18 24.20
CA PRO A 367 3.07 -19.27 23.93
C PRO A 367 4.02 -19.89 22.88
N LEU A 368 4.54 -19.05 22.00
CA LEU A 368 5.49 -19.39 20.93
C LEU A 368 6.85 -19.84 21.51
N ARG A 369 6.86 -20.91 22.31
CA ARG A 369 8.07 -21.40 22.98
C ARG A 369 9.06 -22.04 22.02
N ASP A 370 8.69 -22.27 20.76
CA ASP A 370 9.60 -22.86 19.79
C ASP A 370 9.28 -22.47 18.33
N ILE A 371 9.64 -21.25 17.93
CA ILE A 371 9.62 -20.85 16.51
C ILE A 371 10.64 -21.67 15.69
N THR A 372 11.68 -22.18 16.36
CA THR A 372 12.76 -22.96 15.71
C THR A 372 12.30 -24.36 15.28
N GLY A 373 11.36 -24.96 16.02
CA GLY A 373 10.74 -26.26 15.75
C GLY A 373 9.35 -26.19 15.10
N ALA A 374 8.75 -25.00 14.99
CA ALA A 374 7.40 -24.84 14.47
C ALA A 374 7.24 -25.39 13.04
N ARG A 375 6.28 -26.30 12.86
CA ARG A 375 5.73 -26.67 11.55
C ARG A 375 4.47 -25.83 11.34
N GLY A 376 4.31 -25.23 10.16
CA GLY A 376 3.14 -24.42 9.86
C GLY A 376 3.36 -23.42 8.73
N GLU A 377 2.45 -22.45 8.67
CA GLU A 377 2.49 -21.38 7.68
C GLU A 377 2.94 -20.05 8.31
N LEU A 378 3.94 -19.41 7.69
CA LEU A 378 4.33 -18.03 7.99
C LEU A 378 3.74 -17.10 6.93
N ARG A 379 2.81 -16.25 7.34
CA ARG A 379 2.08 -15.35 6.45
C ARG A 379 2.63 -13.94 6.47
N PHE A 380 2.92 -13.38 5.30
CA PHE A 380 3.31 -11.98 5.13
C PHE A 380 3.29 -11.62 3.63
N MET A 381 3.51 -10.36 3.31
CA MET A 381 3.58 -9.92 1.92
C MET A 381 4.83 -10.47 1.21
N THR A 382 4.68 -11.62 0.53
CA THR A 382 5.77 -12.27 -0.22
C THR A 382 5.86 -11.90 -1.70
N GLU A 383 4.77 -11.40 -2.32
CA GLU A 383 4.68 -11.17 -3.77
C GLU A 383 5.75 -10.20 -4.27
N VAL A 384 6.08 -9.20 -3.47
CA VAL A 384 7.14 -8.25 -3.80
C VAL A 384 8.13 -8.16 -2.65
N PRO A 385 9.45 -8.18 -2.91
CA PRO A 385 10.45 -8.06 -1.87
C PRO A 385 10.27 -6.76 -1.06
N GLY A 386 9.73 -6.88 0.16
CA GLY A 386 9.48 -5.79 1.09
C GLY A 386 10.25 -5.96 2.40
N SER A 387 10.02 -5.07 3.35
CA SER A 387 10.66 -5.12 4.67
C SER A 387 10.34 -6.41 5.45
N ALA A 388 9.13 -6.97 5.27
CA ALA A 388 8.75 -8.25 5.86
C ALA A 388 9.61 -9.41 5.31
N THR A 389 9.89 -9.42 3.99
CA THR A 389 10.77 -10.42 3.37
C THR A 389 12.22 -10.29 3.86
N PHE A 390 12.71 -9.06 4.01
CA PHE A 390 14.05 -8.83 4.57
C PHE A 390 14.13 -9.34 6.00
N TYR A 391 13.14 -9.00 6.82
CA TYR A 391 13.06 -9.47 8.20
C TYR A 391 12.98 -11.01 8.29
N TYR A 392 12.14 -11.64 7.46
CA TYR A 392 12.07 -13.10 7.33
C TYR A 392 13.44 -13.74 7.03
N ASN A 393 14.17 -13.19 6.07
CA ASN A 393 15.49 -13.71 5.70
C ASN A 393 16.50 -13.56 6.84
N ASN A 394 16.43 -12.46 7.61
CA ASN A 394 17.28 -12.26 8.78
C ASN A 394 17.00 -13.32 9.85
N LEU A 395 15.72 -13.54 10.17
CA LEU A 395 15.33 -14.58 11.13
C LEU A 395 15.76 -15.97 10.67
N ARG A 396 15.61 -16.28 9.38
CA ARG A 396 16.04 -17.57 8.81
C ARG A 396 17.56 -17.74 8.85
N SER A 397 18.32 -16.68 8.55
CA SER A 397 19.79 -16.71 8.56
C SER A 397 20.35 -16.81 9.98
N ALA A 398 19.65 -16.24 10.96
CA ALA A 398 19.97 -16.36 12.38
C ALA A 398 19.56 -17.71 12.99
N GLY A 399 18.91 -18.60 12.23
CA GLY A 399 18.44 -19.90 12.73
C GLY A 399 17.20 -19.82 13.63
N VAL A 400 16.53 -18.66 13.67
CA VAL A 400 15.35 -18.42 14.52
C VAL A 400 14.09 -19.08 13.94
N LEU A 401 13.98 -19.16 12.61
CA LEU A 401 12.85 -19.82 11.94
C LEU A 401 13.20 -21.27 11.57
N GLY A 402 12.29 -22.20 11.87
CA GLY A 402 12.40 -23.58 11.45
C GLY A 402 12.48 -23.74 9.92
N ARG A 403 13.34 -24.67 9.46
CA ARG A 403 13.56 -24.92 8.02
C ARG A 403 12.30 -25.38 7.27
N ALA A 404 11.31 -25.92 7.98
CA ALA A 404 10.10 -26.52 7.42
C ALA A 404 8.90 -25.54 7.34
N MET A 405 9.07 -24.26 7.68
CA MET A 405 7.97 -23.28 7.59
C MET A 405 7.63 -22.95 6.14
N LYS A 406 6.35 -23.08 5.77
CA LYS A 406 5.84 -22.67 4.46
C LYS A 406 5.51 -21.18 4.50
N THR A 407 6.08 -20.39 3.59
CA THR A 407 5.70 -18.98 3.45
C THR A 407 4.45 -18.86 2.60
N VAL A 408 3.48 -18.05 3.03
CA VAL A 408 2.23 -17.79 2.30
C VAL A 408 2.00 -16.28 2.19
N HIS A 409 1.65 -15.80 1.01
CA HIS A 409 1.31 -14.40 0.82
C HIS A 409 0.07 -14.04 1.66
N ALA A 410 0.13 -12.94 2.42
CA ALA A 410 -1.05 -12.34 3.04
C ALA A 410 -0.80 -10.87 3.37
N GLU A 411 -1.82 -10.05 3.16
CA GLU A 411 -1.86 -8.64 3.59
C GLU A 411 -2.20 -8.51 5.09
N PRO A 412 -1.87 -7.39 5.76
CA PRO A 412 -2.15 -7.20 7.19
C PRO A 412 -3.62 -7.39 7.60
N ASP A 413 -4.57 -6.98 6.76
CA ASP A 413 -6.01 -7.12 7.01
C ASP A 413 -6.51 -8.55 6.82
N GLU A 414 -5.92 -9.29 5.88
CA GLU A 414 -6.17 -10.73 5.70
C GLU A 414 -5.66 -11.52 6.90
N ILE A 415 -4.44 -11.23 7.38
CA ILE A 415 -3.89 -11.89 8.57
C ILE A 415 -4.75 -11.59 9.79
N THR A 416 -5.16 -10.32 9.97
CA THR A 416 -6.09 -9.91 11.04
C THR A 416 -7.37 -10.74 10.99
N SER A 417 -7.95 -10.90 9.80
CA SER A 417 -9.17 -11.69 9.59
C SER A 417 -8.97 -13.18 9.88
N LEU A 418 -7.82 -13.75 9.49
CA LEU A 418 -7.47 -15.15 9.74
C LEU A 418 -7.31 -15.43 11.24
N PHE A 419 -6.60 -14.57 11.97
CA PHE A 419 -6.44 -14.73 13.41
C PHE A 419 -7.76 -14.55 14.15
N ALA A 420 -8.59 -13.58 13.75
CA ALA A 420 -9.93 -13.42 14.29
C ALA A 420 -10.84 -14.63 14.03
N ALA A 421 -10.58 -15.39 12.96
CA ALA A 421 -11.27 -16.63 12.64
C ALA A 421 -10.76 -17.85 13.45
N GLY A 422 -9.75 -17.69 14.31
CA GLY A 422 -9.20 -18.80 15.09
C GLY A 422 -8.31 -19.73 14.27
N ALA A 423 -7.65 -19.23 13.21
CA ALA A 423 -6.71 -20.05 12.44
C ALA A 423 -5.53 -20.52 13.32
N GLU A 424 -5.62 -21.76 13.78
CA GLU A 424 -4.55 -22.46 14.51
C GLU A 424 -3.40 -22.79 13.55
N SER A 425 -2.19 -22.98 14.08
CA SER A 425 -0.91 -23.22 13.41
C SER A 425 -0.42 -22.13 12.43
N THR A 426 -1.04 -20.94 12.46
CA THR A 426 -0.68 -19.83 11.59
C THR A 426 0.12 -18.79 12.34
N GLN A 427 1.30 -18.46 11.79
CA GLN A 427 2.11 -17.32 12.23
C GLN A 427 2.12 -16.26 11.14
N ALA A 428 2.49 -15.04 11.49
CA ALA A 428 2.67 -13.98 10.52
C ALA A 428 3.79 -13.01 10.89
N ILE A 429 4.32 -12.32 9.88
CA ILE A 429 5.18 -11.14 10.08
C ILE A 429 4.34 -9.90 9.87
N MET A 430 4.25 -9.05 10.90
CA MET A 430 3.56 -7.77 10.85
C MET A 430 4.51 -6.62 11.17
N ALA A 431 4.39 -5.53 10.41
CA ALA A 431 5.06 -4.27 10.72
C ALA A 431 4.26 -3.45 11.75
N PHE A 432 4.92 -2.51 12.43
CA PHE A 432 4.22 -1.46 13.16
C PHE A 432 3.34 -0.63 12.20
N PRO A 433 2.13 -0.21 12.59
CA PRO A 433 1.46 -0.36 13.89
C PRO A 433 0.62 -1.64 14.02
N PHE A 434 0.59 -2.50 13.00
CA PHE A 434 -0.40 -3.56 12.86
C PHE A 434 -0.29 -4.64 13.94
N TYR A 435 0.92 -5.01 14.36
CA TYR A 435 1.09 -5.99 15.43
C TYR A 435 0.58 -5.47 16.78
N ASP A 436 0.75 -4.16 17.08
CA ASP A 436 0.28 -3.56 18.35
C ASP A 436 -1.24 -3.44 18.36
N ILE A 437 -1.83 -3.02 17.24
CA ILE A 437 -3.28 -2.95 17.08
C ILE A 437 -3.92 -4.32 17.30
N ASN A 438 -3.39 -5.35 16.63
CA ASN A 438 -3.95 -6.70 16.73
C ASN A 438 -3.69 -7.36 18.09
N SER A 439 -2.56 -7.03 18.74
CA SER A 439 -2.26 -7.46 20.10
C SER A 439 -3.24 -6.85 21.11
N PHE A 440 -3.49 -5.54 21.03
CA PHE A 440 -4.45 -4.87 21.91
C PHE A 440 -5.86 -5.46 21.80
N ARG A 441 -6.29 -5.78 20.57
CA ARG A 441 -7.59 -6.39 20.30
C ARG A 441 -7.66 -7.87 20.67
N ARG A 442 -6.57 -8.43 21.21
CA ARG A 442 -6.43 -9.86 21.55
C ARG A 442 -6.72 -10.76 20.35
N VAL A 443 -6.42 -10.26 19.14
CA VAL A 443 -6.53 -11.03 17.89
C VAL A 443 -5.25 -11.84 17.71
N CYS A 444 -4.10 -11.24 18.02
CA CYS A 444 -2.81 -11.92 17.97
C CYS A 444 -2.04 -11.78 19.28
N ARG A 445 -0.97 -12.56 19.41
CA ARG A 445 0.09 -12.38 20.40
C ARG A 445 1.41 -12.16 19.68
N VAL A 446 2.25 -11.32 20.26
CA VAL A 446 3.61 -11.08 19.77
C VAL A 446 4.54 -12.17 20.33
N ALA A 447 5.46 -12.67 19.52
CA ALA A 447 6.54 -13.53 19.97
C ALA A 447 7.58 -12.73 20.79
N GLU A 448 7.24 -12.40 22.03
CA GLU A 448 8.08 -11.52 22.88
C GLU A 448 9.32 -12.22 23.48
N GLU A 449 9.34 -13.56 23.51
CA GLU A 449 10.37 -14.34 24.22
C GLU A 449 11.75 -14.40 23.52
N TYR A 450 11.91 -13.75 22.36
CA TYR A 450 13.17 -13.75 21.62
C TYR A 450 13.61 -12.31 21.34
N PRO A 451 14.64 -11.79 22.05
CA PRO A 451 15.24 -10.48 21.76
C PRO A 451 15.62 -10.33 20.27
N ASP A 452 16.03 -11.44 19.64
CA ASP A 452 16.41 -11.51 18.22
C ASP A 452 15.19 -11.51 17.25
N CYS A 453 13.96 -11.71 17.75
CA CYS A 453 12.71 -11.53 17.01
C CYS A 453 12.21 -10.08 17.01
N TYR A 454 13.07 -9.13 17.40
CA TYR A 454 12.84 -7.71 17.19
C TYR A 454 13.44 -7.26 15.85
N GLY A 455 12.60 -7.17 14.83
CA GLY A 455 13.06 -6.78 13.49
C GLY A 455 13.12 -5.29 13.28
N GLU A 456 14.27 -4.67 13.48
CA GLU A 456 14.50 -3.29 13.03
C GLU A 456 14.98 -3.25 11.57
N ILE A 457 14.26 -2.56 10.71
CA ILE A 457 14.58 -2.48 9.29
C ILE A 457 14.89 -1.04 8.90
N GLU A 458 16.03 -0.85 8.22
CA GLU A 458 16.48 0.45 7.75
C GLU A 458 15.51 1.06 6.75
N THR A 459 15.33 2.37 6.90
CA THR A 459 14.66 3.22 5.91
C THR A 459 15.67 4.24 5.37
N MET A 460 15.44 4.70 4.15
CA MET A 460 16.30 5.63 3.45
C MET A 460 15.49 6.79 2.89
N LEU A 461 16.07 7.98 2.98
CA LEU A 461 15.60 9.19 2.34
C LEU A 461 16.13 9.25 0.91
N PHE A 462 15.23 9.40 -0.05
CA PHE A 462 15.55 9.66 -1.43
C PHE A 462 15.12 11.08 -1.79
N MET A 463 15.97 11.80 -2.52
CA MET A 463 15.66 13.12 -3.06
C MET A 463 15.69 13.09 -4.59
N ARG A 464 14.80 13.86 -5.20
CA ARG A 464 14.82 14.10 -6.64
C ARG A 464 16.10 14.84 -7.03
N ARG A 465 16.75 14.43 -8.12
CA ARG A 465 18.01 15.01 -8.61
C ARG A 465 17.92 16.51 -8.85
N SER A 466 16.76 17.02 -9.26
CA SER A 466 16.53 18.46 -9.41
C SER A 466 16.66 19.22 -8.08
N LEU A 467 16.18 18.63 -6.98
CA LEU A 467 16.35 19.20 -5.63
C LEU A 467 17.83 19.11 -5.20
N VAL A 468 18.48 17.97 -5.42
CA VAL A 468 19.91 17.78 -5.07
C VAL A 468 20.84 18.71 -5.86
N ARG A 469 20.51 19.04 -7.12
CA ARG A 469 21.23 20.04 -7.92
C ARG A 469 21.18 21.44 -7.28
N ASN A 470 20.10 21.76 -6.56
CA ASN A 470 20.05 22.92 -5.69
C ASN A 470 20.69 22.58 -4.34
N LYS A 471 22.03 22.46 -4.34
CA LYS A 471 22.82 22.00 -3.19
C LYS A 471 22.46 22.75 -1.91
N ARG A 472 22.36 24.08 -1.96
CA ARG A 472 22.01 24.93 -0.81
C ARG A 472 20.66 24.54 -0.19
N ARG A 473 19.64 24.31 -1.03
CA ARG A 473 18.30 23.92 -0.56
C ARG A 473 18.28 22.48 -0.02
N ALA A 474 18.98 21.56 -0.67
CA ALA A 474 19.08 20.17 -0.24
C ALA A 474 19.82 20.04 1.10
N ASP A 475 20.96 20.71 1.25
CA ASP A 475 21.76 20.72 2.48
C ASP A 475 20.98 21.35 3.64
N ALA A 476 20.32 22.48 3.41
CA ALA A 476 19.48 23.13 4.42
C ALA A 476 18.33 22.24 4.89
N LEU A 477 17.72 21.49 3.96
CA LEU A 477 16.66 20.56 4.30
C LEU A 477 17.18 19.38 5.11
N LEU A 478 18.30 18.76 4.72
CA LEU A 478 18.92 17.67 5.49
C LEU A 478 19.29 18.12 6.90
N ALA A 479 19.81 19.34 7.05
CA ALA A 479 20.10 19.95 8.33
C ALA A 479 18.85 20.13 9.20
N LEU A 480 17.76 20.63 8.61
CA LEU A 480 16.47 20.76 9.29
C LEU A 480 15.91 19.39 9.71
N ILE A 481 16.00 18.37 8.85
CA ILE A 481 15.59 17.00 9.19
C ILE A 481 16.39 16.48 10.37
N GLY A 482 17.72 16.65 10.37
CA GLY A 482 18.58 16.27 11.48
C GLY A 482 18.23 17.01 12.77
N HIS A 483 18.00 18.32 12.69
CA HIS A 483 17.60 19.14 13.84
C HIS A 483 16.24 18.71 14.40
N ALA A 484 15.23 18.51 13.55
CA ALA A 484 13.91 18.04 13.94
C ALA A 484 13.96 16.64 14.58
N TRP A 485 14.80 15.75 14.05
CA TRP A 485 15.03 14.43 14.64
C TRP A 485 15.59 14.55 16.05
N LEU A 486 16.68 15.31 16.25
CA LEU A 486 17.29 15.51 17.58
C LEU A 486 16.28 16.13 18.55
N HIS A 487 15.55 17.16 18.10
CA HIS A 487 14.56 17.85 18.93
C HIS A 487 13.45 16.89 19.40
N LEU A 488 12.91 16.04 18.51
CA LEU A 488 11.94 15.02 18.89
C LEU A 488 12.56 14.00 19.86
N ARG A 489 13.77 13.51 19.56
CA ARG A 489 14.47 12.49 20.36
C ARG A 489 14.69 12.95 21.81
N GLU A 490 15.00 14.23 22.01
CA GLU A 490 15.31 14.82 23.31
C GLU A 490 14.06 15.28 24.08
N ASN A 491 12.89 15.32 23.43
CA ASN A 491 11.66 15.87 24.01
C ASN A 491 10.47 14.90 23.86
N PRO A 492 10.27 13.98 24.81
CA PRO A 492 9.17 13.01 24.76
C PRO A 492 7.77 13.64 24.62
N GLY A 493 7.58 14.85 25.18
CA GLY A 493 6.33 15.60 25.02
C GLY A 493 6.03 15.95 23.56
N LEU A 494 7.05 16.30 22.76
CA LEU A 494 6.88 16.59 21.33
C LEU A 494 6.59 15.32 20.52
N ILE A 495 7.16 14.18 20.92
CA ILE A 495 6.81 12.88 20.32
C ILE A 495 5.34 12.55 20.57
N GLN A 496 4.86 12.75 21.80
CA GLN A 496 3.45 12.52 22.14
C GLN A 496 2.53 13.44 21.33
N GLN A 497 2.89 14.72 21.17
CA GLN A 497 2.16 15.66 20.33
C GLN A 497 2.17 15.25 18.85
N ALA A 498 3.31 14.83 18.31
CA ALA A 498 3.43 14.37 16.93
C ALA A 498 2.61 13.10 16.67
N ALA A 499 2.61 12.15 17.61
CA ALA A 499 1.81 10.93 17.56
C ALA A 499 0.30 11.24 17.61
N SER A 500 -0.15 12.10 18.54
CA SER A 500 -1.56 12.53 18.59
C SER A 500 -1.96 13.22 17.30
N SER A 501 -1.14 14.17 16.84
CA SER A 501 -1.33 14.88 15.57
C SER A 501 -1.51 13.94 14.38
N LEU A 502 -0.71 12.87 14.33
CA LEU A 502 -0.78 11.87 13.27
C LEU A 502 -2.08 11.06 13.35
N LEU A 503 -2.52 10.72 14.56
CA LEU A 503 -3.79 10.02 14.78
C LEU A 503 -5.02 10.92 14.62
N ASP A 504 -4.87 12.24 14.64
CA ASP A 504 -5.93 13.21 14.33
C ASP A 504 -6.08 13.47 12.83
N ASP A 505 -5.08 13.09 12.03
CA ASP A 505 -5.11 13.21 10.58
C ASP A 505 -6.15 12.24 9.97
N PRO A 506 -7.18 12.75 9.27
CA PRO A 506 -8.26 11.91 8.74
C PRO A 506 -7.77 10.93 7.67
N ASP A 507 -6.79 11.34 6.85
CA ASP A 507 -6.25 10.48 5.79
C ASP A 507 -5.42 9.35 6.39
N TYR A 508 -4.64 9.66 7.43
CA TYR A 508 -3.90 8.64 8.17
C TYR A 508 -4.84 7.65 8.88
N ARG A 509 -5.85 8.17 9.58
CA ARG A 509 -6.85 7.36 10.30
C ARG A 509 -7.63 6.43 9.41
N ALA A 510 -8.16 6.94 8.29
CA ALA A 510 -8.95 6.14 7.36
C ALA A 510 -8.18 4.88 6.93
N VAL A 511 -6.85 4.99 6.88
CA VAL A 511 -6.01 3.90 6.43
C VAL A 511 -5.58 3.01 7.57
N LEU A 512 -5.24 3.57 8.73
CA LEU A 512 -5.03 2.78 9.94
C LEU A 512 -6.23 1.86 10.18
N CYS A 513 -7.44 2.42 10.00
CA CYS A 513 -8.66 1.67 10.16
C CYS A 513 -8.83 0.57 9.10
N ARG A 514 -8.37 0.84 7.90
CA ARG A 514 -8.43 -0.13 6.82
C ARG A 514 -7.42 -1.27 7.01
N ALA A 515 -6.13 -0.94 7.08
CA ALA A 515 -5.05 -1.91 7.11
C ALA A 515 -4.93 -2.64 8.46
N GLY A 516 -5.37 -2.01 9.56
CA GLY A 516 -5.52 -2.67 10.87
C GLY A 516 -6.82 -3.47 11.02
N GLY A 517 -7.64 -3.59 9.97
CA GLY A 517 -8.93 -4.30 10.03
C GLY A 517 -9.95 -3.65 10.97
N LEU A 518 -9.81 -2.36 11.29
CA LEU A 518 -10.67 -1.56 12.19
C LEU A 518 -11.85 -0.88 11.48
N VAL A 519 -12.15 -1.23 10.22
CA VAL A 519 -13.24 -0.62 9.44
C VAL A 519 -14.60 -0.65 10.17
N HIS A 520 -14.81 -1.63 11.04
CA HIS A 520 -16.02 -1.76 11.86
C HIS A 520 -16.13 -0.70 12.98
N LEU A 521 -15.01 -0.19 13.51
CA LEU A 521 -15.00 0.87 14.54
C LEU A 521 -15.40 2.23 13.97
N GLU A 522 -15.07 2.53 12.71
CA GLU A 522 -15.51 3.78 12.08
C GLU A 522 -17.00 3.77 11.72
N ARG A 523 -17.56 2.59 11.38
CA ARG A 523 -18.99 2.46 11.08
C ARG A 523 -19.87 2.73 12.29
N ALA A 524 -19.44 2.31 13.48
CA ALA A 524 -20.17 2.55 14.73
C ALA A 524 -20.34 4.04 15.07
N LYS A 525 -19.52 4.95 14.53
CA LYS A 525 -19.67 6.39 14.70
C LYS A 525 -20.57 7.06 13.65
N GLY A 526 -20.73 6.42 12.49
CA GLY A 526 -21.48 6.95 11.35
C GLY A 526 -22.99 6.73 11.43
N ASP A 527 -23.44 5.70 12.16
CA ASP A 527 -24.87 5.36 12.27
C ASP A 527 -25.63 6.18 13.33
N THR A 528 -24.96 7.12 14.00
CA THR A 528 -25.58 8.09 14.95
C THR A 528 -25.76 9.51 14.37
N LEU A 529 -25.43 9.74 13.09
CA LEU A 529 -25.57 11.03 12.41
C LEU A 529 -26.39 10.94 11.11
N GLN A 530 -27.39 10.05 11.08
CA GLN A 530 -28.46 10.07 10.09
C GLN A 530 -29.82 10.28 10.75
#